data_AF-A0A0D0DIK9-F1
#
_entry.id   AF-A0A0D0DIK9-F1
#
_cell.length_a   1.000
_cell.length_b   1.000
_cell.length_c   1.000
_cell.angle_alpha   90.00
_cell.angle_beta   90.00
_cell.angle_gamma   90.00
#
_symmetry.space_group_name_H-M   'P 1'
#
loop_
_entity.id
_entity.type
_entity.pdbx_description
1 polymer ?
#
loop_
_entity_poly.entity_id
_entity_poly.type
_entity_poly.pdbx_seq_one_letter_code
_entity_poly.pdbx_strand_id
1 'polypeptide(L)'
;KKGKVDIELMVSHIGKAWIGDIKDASLEVMKQMVQGFITFHYSKWIGPECQLPWIQISTQRSNYISGKYLSQGVKLWEPSKLQKREAISLLEIWREKQKLDPTKICSFRKWRDA
;
A
#
# COMPACT_ATOMS: atom_id res chain seq x y z
N LYS A 1 17.81 -17.23 12.78
CA LYS A 1 16.90 -16.29 13.47
C LYS A 1 16.29 -15.39 12.39
N LYS A 2 15.11 -15.77 11.89
CA LYS A 2 14.47 -15.14 10.72
C LYS A 2 13.90 -13.80 11.19
N GLY A 3 14.46 -12.71 10.68
CA GLY A 3 14.15 -11.36 11.12
C GLY A 3 12.65 -11.10 11.03
N LYS A 4 12.03 -10.87 12.19
CA LYS A 4 10.99 -9.85 12.33
C LYS A 4 11.57 -8.58 11.72
N VAL A 5 11.44 -8.40 10.41
CA VAL A 5 11.56 -7.08 9.82
C VAL A 5 10.33 -6.35 10.30
N ASP A 6 10.47 -5.78 11.48
CA ASP A 6 9.86 -4.53 11.90
C ASP A 6 8.52 -4.21 11.21
N ILE A 7 7.49 -4.94 11.62
CA ILE A 7 6.10 -4.44 11.53
C ILE A 7 6.00 -3.08 12.24
N GLU A 8 6.93 -2.80 13.16
CA GLU A 8 7.11 -1.56 13.92
C GLU A 8 7.60 -0.36 13.07
N LEU A 9 8.32 -0.56 11.96
CA LEU A 9 8.63 0.52 10.99
C LEU A 9 7.41 0.97 10.16
N MET A 10 6.28 0.25 10.21
CA MET A 10 5.09 0.55 9.40
C MET A 10 3.95 1.24 10.15
N VAL A 11 4.04 1.36 11.48
CA VAL A 11 3.05 2.01 12.34
C VAL A 11 3.72 3.15 13.07
N SER A 12 3.77 4.33 12.46
CA SER A 12 4.20 5.53 13.19
C SER A 12 3.16 5.82 14.28
N HIS A 13 3.49 5.45 15.51
CA HIS A 13 3.08 5.96 16.84
C HIS A 13 1.58 6.18 17.16
N ILE A 14 0.66 6.09 16.20
CA ILE A 14 -0.75 6.50 16.32
C ILE A 14 -1.64 5.63 15.40
N GLY A 15 -1.34 4.35 15.22
CA GLY A 15 -2.21 3.44 14.44
C GLY A 15 -2.56 3.94 13.03
N LYS A 16 -1.65 4.68 12.38
CA LYS A 16 -1.76 5.20 11.01
C LYS A 16 -0.61 4.62 10.18
N ALA A 17 -0.92 4.06 9.01
CA ALA A 17 0.11 3.68 8.03
C ALA A 17 0.77 4.95 7.49
N TRP A 18 2.02 5.18 7.89
CA TRP A 18 2.82 6.31 7.48
C TRP A 18 3.98 5.82 6.61
N ILE A 19 4.27 6.54 5.52
CA ILE A 19 5.39 6.19 4.64
C ILE A 19 6.52 7.15 4.97
N GLY A 20 7.57 6.60 5.59
CA GLY A 20 8.78 7.32 5.97
C GLY A 20 9.64 7.71 4.76
N ASP A 21 10.90 8.06 5.03
CA ASP A 21 11.84 8.29 3.94
C ASP A 21 12.22 6.97 3.25
N ILE A 22 12.39 7.02 1.93
CA ILE A 22 12.63 5.85 1.07
C ILE A 22 13.95 5.92 0.32
N LYS A 23 14.77 6.98 0.50
CA LYS A 23 15.98 7.23 -0.30
C LYS A 23 16.98 6.08 -0.23
N ASP A 24 17.17 5.51 0.96
CA ASP A 24 18.11 4.43 1.22
C ASP A 24 17.42 3.06 1.44
N ALA A 25 16.11 2.98 1.19
CA ALA A 25 15.38 1.73 1.35
C ALA A 25 15.78 0.71 0.27
N SER A 26 16.00 -0.54 0.69
CA SER A 26 16.20 -1.65 -0.25
C SER A 26 14.90 -1.96 -1.00
N LEU A 27 15.00 -2.63 -2.15
CA LEU A 27 13.80 -3.06 -2.90
C LEU A 27 12.88 -3.92 -2.04
N GLU A 28 13.44 -4.82 -1.23
CA GLU A 28 12.66 -5.67 -0.33
C GLU A 28 11.90 -4.85 0.71
N VAL A 29 12.54 -3.84 1.31
CA VAL A 29 11.89 -2.92 2.25
C VAL A 29 10.78 -2.14 1.56
N MET A 30 11.02 -1.61 0.35
CA MET A 30 9.99 -0.90 -0.42
C MET A 30 8.79 -1.79 -0.75
N LYS A 31 9.02 -3.07 -1.11
CA LYS A 31 7.95 -4.06 -1.33
C LYS A 31 7.12 -4.29 -0.07
N GLN A 32 7.78 -4.44 1.08
CA GLN A 32 7.09 -4.58 2.37
C GLN A 32 6.28 -3.32 2.72
N MET A 33 6.83 -2.13 2.47
CA MET A 33 6.11 -0.87 2.66
C MET A 33 4.83 -0.80 1.83
N VAL A 34 4.92 -1.15 0.53
CA VAL A 34 3.75 -1.20 -0.35
C VAL A 34 2.72 -2.23 0.15
N GLN A 35 3.19 -3.42 0.51
CA GLN A 35 2.33 -4.48 1.02
C GLN A 35 1.58 -4.05 2.29
N GLY A 36 2.30 -3.63 3.33
CA GLY A 36 1.67 -3.28 4.59
C GLY A 36 0.81 -2.02 4.50
N PHE A 37 1.13 -1.07 3.62
CA PHE A 37 0.27 0.09 3.36
C PHE A 37 -1.09 -0.33 2.79
N ILE A 38 -1.10 -1.17 1.76
CA ILE A 38 -2.33 -1.71 1.16
C ILE A 38 -3.08 -2.59 2.17
N THR A 39 -2.38 -3.48 2.89
CA THR A 39 -2.97 -4.36 3.91
C THR A 39 -3.65 -3.56 5.01
N PHE A 40 -2.99 -2.53 5.54
CA PHE A 40 -3.54 -1.68 6.59
C PHE A 40 -4.81 -0.97 6.14
N HIS A 41 -4.79 -0.40 4.93
CA HIS A 41 -5.97 0.28 4.40
C HIS A 41 -7.09 -0.70 4.05
N TYR A 42 -6.77 -1.93 3.66
CA TYR A 42 -7.76 -2.97 3.37
C TYR A 42 -8.37 -3.56 4.64
N SER A 43 -7.56 -3.87 5.65
CA SER A 43 -8.01 -4.45 6.92
C SER A 43 -8.91 -3.51 7.71
N LYS A 44 -8.76 -2.19 7.55
CA LYS A 44 -9.71 -1.20 8.09
C LYS A 44 -11.13 -1.34 7.52
N TRP A 45 -11.28 -1.90 6.32
CA TRP A 45 -12.58 -2.05 5.66
C TRP A 45 -13.18 -3.45 5.81
N ILE A 46 -12.36 -4.51 5.87
CA ILE A 46 -12.83 -5.90 5.87
C ILE A 46 -12.53 -6.64 7.20
N GLY A 47 -11.60 -6.14 8.01
CA GLY A 47 -11.11 -6.80 9.21
C GLY A 47 -9.72 -7.42 9.04
N PRO A 48 -9.03 -7.74 10.15
CA PRO A 48 -7.62 -8.13 10.15
C PRO A 48 -7.33 -9.52 9.56
N GLU A 49 -8.35 -10.39 9.45
CA GLU A 49 -8.17 -11.79 9.02
C GLU A 49 -8.31 -11.99 7.50
N CYS A 50 -8.68 -10.96 6.76
CA CYS A 50 -8.94 -11.10 5.33
C CYS A 50 -7.65 -10.97 4.50
N GLN A 51 -7.33 -12.01 3.73
CA GLN A 51 -6.22 -11.99 2.78
C GLN A 51 -6.49 -10.99 1.65
N LEU A 52 -5.45 -10.24 1.27
CA LEU A 52 -5.52 -9.32 0.14
C LEU A 52 -5.65 -10.10 -1.17
N PRO A 53 -6.70 -9.83 -1.98
CA PRO A 53 -6.84 -10.44 -3.29
C PRO A 53 -5.95 -9.75 -4.32
N TRP A 54 -4.63 -9.89 -4.18
CA TRP A 54 -3.64 -9.19 -5.00
C TRP A 54 -3.84 -9.38 -6.51
N ILE A 55 -4.24 -10.58 -6.94
CA ILE A 55 -4.55 -10.88 -8.35
C ILE A 55 -5.72 -10.01 -8.85
N GLN A 56 -6.77 -9.87 -8.05
CA GLN A 56 -7.95 -9.09 -8.42
C GLN A 56 -7.66 -7.59 -8.37
N ILE A 57 -6.91 -7.13 -7.37
CA ILE A 57 -6.43 -5.74 -7.29
C ILE A 57 -5.53 -5.41 -8.49
N SER A 58 -4.69 -6.33 -8.94
CA SER A 58 -3.79 -6.10 -10.08
C SER A 58 -4.55 -6.05 -11.42
N THR A 59 -5.51 -6.96 -11.61
CA THR A 59 -6.26 -7.11 -12.88
C THR A 59 -7.42 -6.13 -13.01
N GLN A 60 -8.08 -5.81 -11.90
CA GLN A 60 -9.27 -4.97 -11.85
C GLN A 60 -9.05 -3.72 -10.97
N ARG A 61 -7.82 -3.22 -10.90
CA ARG A 61 -7.37 -2.10 -10.05
C ARG A 61 -8.39 -0.98 -9.86
N SER A 62 -8.98 -0.47 -10.94
CA SER A 62 -9.92 0.66 -10.90
C SER A 62 -11.23 0.36 -10.16
N ASN A 63 -11.59 -0.93 -10.02
CA ASN A 63 -12.73 -1.39 -9.22
C ASN A 63 -12.41 -1.36 -7.71
N TYR A 64 -11.13 -1.54 -7.34
CA TYR A 64 -10.69 -1.62 -5.95
C TYR A 64 -10.16 -0.29 -5.42
N ILE A 65 -9.33 0.40 -6.18
CA ILE A 65 -8.67 1.64 -5.77
C ILE A 65 -8.99 2.72 -6.79
N SER A 66 -9.60 3.80 -6.30
CA SER A 66 -9.90 4.94 -7.15
C SER A 66 -8.60 5.54 -7.72
N GLY A 67 -8.61 5.89 -9.01
CA GLY A 67 -7.49 6.58 -9.67
C GLY A 67 -7.09 7.92 -9.02
N LYS A 68 -7.91 8.47 -8.10
CA LYS A 68 -7.49 9.61 -7.28
C LYS A 68 -6.42 9.27 -6.25
N TYR A 69 -6.20 7.99 -5.93
CA TYR A 69 -5.18 7.50 -4.98
C TYR A 69 -4.01 6.79 -5.67
N LEU A 70 -4.11 6.54 -6.97
CA LEU A 70 -3.08 5.94 -7.80
C LEU A 70 -3.04 6.67 -9.14
N SER A 71 -1.89 7.22 -9.51
CA SER A 71 -1.74 7.93 -10.79
C SER A 71 -2.16 7.04 -11.97
N GLN A 72 -2.75 7.68 -12.98
CA GLN A 72 -3.21 6.99 -14.19
C GLN A 72 -2.02 6.28 -14.86
N GLY A 73 -2.12 4.98 -15.10
CA GLY A 73 -1.03 4.16 -15.66
C GLY A 73 -0.15 3.43 -14.63
N VAL A 74 -0.19 3.76 -13.34
CA VAL A 74 0.54 3.00 -12.31
C VAL A 74 -0.14 1.66 -12.04
N LYS A 75 0.56 0.57 -12.33
CA LYS A 75 0.09 -0.78 -12.04
C LYS A 75 0.43 -1.14 -10.59
N LEU A 76 -0.58 -1.55 -9.83
CA LEU A 76 -0.39 -2.07 -8.49
C LEU A 76 -0.30 -3.60 -8.61
N TRP A 77 0.93 -4.09 -8.71
CA TRP A 77 1.21 -5.53 -8.75
C TRP A 77 1.32 -6.11 -7.36
N GLU A 78 1.33 -7.45 -7.29
CA GLU A 78 1.72 -8.16 -6.08
C GLU A 78 3.13 -7.71 -5.64
N PRO A 79 3.39 -7.59 -4.32
CA PRO A 79 4.66 -7.08 -3.82
C PRO A 79 5.88 -7.82 -4.39
N SER A 80 5.80 -9.14 -4.54
CA SER A 80 6.86 -9.97 -5.10
C SER A 80 7.26 -9.56 -6.53
N LYS A 81 6.31 -9.05 -7.32
CA LYS A 81 6.47 -8.69 -8.73
C LYS A 81 6.88 -7.23 -8.95
N LEU A 82 6.83 -6.39 -7.93
CA LEU A 82 7.20 -4.97 -8.05
C LEU A 82 8.69 -4.80 -8.41
N GLN A 83 8.97 -3.99 -9.40
CA GLN A 83 10.32 -3.46 -9.65
C GLN A 83 10.59 -2.23 -8.78
N LYS A 84 11.87 -1.88 -8.62
CA LYS A 84 12.29 -0.74 -7.78
C LYS A 84 11.65 0.57 -8.23
N ARG A 85 11.59 0.84 -9.54
CA ARG A 85 10.94 2.04 -10.07
C ARG A 85 9.45 2.09 -9.76
N GLU A 86 8.75 0.95 -9.84
CA GLU A 86 7.31 0.89 -9.54
C GLU A 86 7.04 1.09 -8.04
N ALA A 87 7.85 0.48 -7.18
CA ALA A 87 7.73 0.63 -5.74
C ALA A 87 8.03 2.08 -5.30
N ILE A 88 9.05 2.72 -5.86
CA ILE A 88 9.34 4.14 -5.63
C ILE A 88 8.15 5.01 -6.04
N SER A 89 7.66 4.87 -7.28
CA SER A 89 6.52 5.65 -7.76
C SER A 89 5.28 5.51 -6.87
N LEU A 90 4.95 4.29 -6.43
CA LEU A 90 3.82 4.05 -5.52
C LEU A 90 4.00 4.75 -4.17
N LEU A 91 5.17 4.58 -3.55
CA LEU A 91 5.47 5.15 -2.24
C LEU A 91 5.53 6.68 -2.29
N GLU A 92 6.08 7.27 -3.34
CA GLU A 92 6.11 8.73 -3.52
C GLU A 92 4.70 9.31 -3.67
N ILE A 93 3.85 8.71 -4.52
CA ILE A 93 2.45 9.15 -4.68
C ILE A 93 1.71 9.17 -3.34
N TRP A 94 1.86 8.11 -2.53
CA TRP A 94 1.20 8.03 -1.23
C TRP A 94 1.83 8.97 -0.21
N ARG A 95 3.15 9.18 -0.23
CA ARG A 95 3.85 10.14 0.63
C ARG A 95 3.45 11.59 0.30
N GLU A 96 3.27 11.93 -0.97
CA GLU A 96 2.73 13.24 -1.38
C GLU A 96 1.30 13.42 -0.88
N LYS A 97 0.45 12.39 -1.00
CA LYS A 97 -0.92 12.43 -0.47
C LYS A 97 -0.97 12.54 1.05
N GLN A 98 -0.06 11.90 1.77
CA GLN A 98 0.09 12.06 3.22
C GLN A 98 0.35 13.50 3.64
N LYS A 99 1.14 14.25 2.86
CA LYS A 99 1.41 15.68 3.12
C LYS A 99 0.19 16.56 2.87
N LEU A 100 -0.65 16.20 1.89
CA LEU A 100 -1.84 16.95 1.51
C LEU A 100 -3.02 16.71 2.46
N ASP A 101 -3.35 15.44 2.72
CA ASP A 101 -4.41 15.05 3.64
C ASP A 101 -4.13 13.63 4.18
N PRO A 102 -3.67 13.50 5.45
CA PRO A 102 -3.32 12.22 6.03
C PRO A 102 -4.53 11.30 6.28
N THR A 103 -5.76 11.78 6.08
CA THR A 103 -6.99 10.98 6.19
C THR A 103 -7.48 10.44 4.84
N LYS A 104 -6.98 10.98 3.71
CA LYS A 104 -7.40 10.63 2.35
C LYS A 104 -6.22 10.15 1.48
N ILE A 105 -5.45 9.21 2.01
CA ILE A 105 -4.24 8.71 1.33
C ILE A 105 -4.58 7.53 0.39
N CYS A 106 -5.45 6.63 0.84
CA CYS A 106 -5.95 5.49 0.08
C CYS A 106 -7.35 5.12 0.58
N SER A 107 -8.28 4.86 -0.34
CA SER A 107 -9.58 4.26 0.00
C SER A 107 -9.97 3.24 -1.04
N PHE A 108 -10.46 2.11 -0.56
CA PHE A 108 -11.00 1.07 -1.40
C PHE A 108 -12.44 1.42 -1.80
N ARG A 109 -12.75 1.28 -3.09
CA ARG A 109 -14.13 1.28 -3.58
C ARG A 109 -14.70 -0.10 -3.26
N LYS A 110 -15.73 -0.11 -2.41
CA LYS A 110 -16.52 -1.25 -1.90
C LYS A 110 -16.43 -2.52 -2.77
N TRP A 111 -16.29 -3.69 -2.14
CA TRP A 111 -16.55 -4.97 -2.80
C TRP A 111 -18.04 -5.05 -3.19
N ARG A 112 -18.33 -5.51 -4.42
CA ARG A 112 -19.68 -5.93 -4.86
C ARG A 112 -20.03 -7.19 -4.10
N ASP A 113 -21.17 -7.23 -3.41
CA ASP A 113 -21.76 -8.36 -2.69
C ASP A 113 -21.07 -9.72 -2.89
N ALA A 114 -20.68 -10.34 -1.76
CA ALA A 114 -20.34 -11.75 -1.72
C ALA A 114 -21.50 -12.60 -2.27
#